data_AF-A0A1C4SNI0-F1
#
_entry.id   AF-A0A1C4SNI0-F1
#
_cell.length_a   1.000
_cell.length_b   1.000
_cell.length_c   1.000
_cell.angle_alpha   90.00
_cell.angle_beta   90.00
_cell.angle_gamma   90.00
#
_symmetry.space_group_name_H-M   'P 1'
#
loop_
_entity.id
_entity.type
_entity.pdbx_description
1 polymer ?
#
loop_
_entity_poly.entity_id
_entity_poly.type
_entity_poly.pdbx_seq_one_letter_code
_entity_poly.pdbx_strand_id
1 'polypeptide(L)'
;MHAQNAVEPVRGVPYGRSVMIKAGGPRTVGVPSPEARLRFGAELQELGGGPRRRLLMVDDEPAFELIFYCGSCPLLFRRLETANEKLHLEDMQERLGGPLDDPDDNGVIEAFGALLPEGEYLPLLLDVEPRRVIPGKEGDYFSGEQVTAWGIDQFWGLPQYPHTPYYRTFETVVDADAHLYEFVVPMVPPTWNERRRVEEYVALMERGTVPTAVAISTLNSSIACELQRCIA
;
A
#
# COMPACT_ATOMS: atom_id res chain seq x y z
N MET A 1 -45.38 -6.82 -1.03
CA MET A 1 -45.47 -5.34 -0.99
C MET A 1 -44.38 -4.87 -0.03
N HIS A 2 -43.31 -4.29 -0.59
CA HIS A 2 -42.22 -3.51 0.02
C HIS A 2 -41.34 -4.17 1.13
N ALA A 3 -40.02 -4.05 1.15
CA ALA A 3 -39.09 -3.18 0.41
C ALA A 3 -37.76 -3.92 0.16
N GLN A 4 -37.26 -3.84 -1.08
CA GLN A 4 -35.87 -4.10 -1.42
C GLN A 4 -35.05 -2.93 -0.86
N ASN A 5 -34.23 -3.17 0.16
CA ASN A 5 -33.18 -2.22 0.52
C ASN A 5 -32.05 -2.39 -0.51
N ALA A 6 -32.26 -1.82 -1.69
CA ALA A 6 -31.15 -1.46 -2.56
C ALA A 6 -30.39 -0.36 -1.82
N VAL A 7 -29.26 -0.73 -1.23
CA VAL A 7 -28.29 0.23 -0.71
C VAL A 7 -27.70 0.92 -1.94
N GLU A 8 -28.05 2.20 -2.15
CA GLU A 8 -27.40 3.01 -3.17
C GLU A 8 -25.90 3.03 -2.89
N PRO A 9 -25.03 2.88 -3.92
CA PRO A 9 -23.60 3.09 -3.73
C PRO A 9 -23.40 4.53 -3.25
N VAL A 10 -22.57 4.69 -2.22
CA VAL A 10 -22.19 6.01 -1.69
C VAL A 10 -21.57 6.81 -2.82
N ARG A 11 -22.38 7.62 -3.49
CA ARG A 11 -21.95 8.57 -4.51
C ARG A 11 -21.35 9.77 -3.80
N GLY A 12 -20.10 10.11 -4.14
CA GLY A 12 -19.72 11.53 -4.16
C GLY A 12 -18.63 11.99 -3.20
N VAL A 13 -17.63 11.18 -2.89
CA VAL A 13 -16.32 11.75 -2.55
C VAL A 13 -15.32 11.20 -3.56
N PRO A 14 -14.82 11.97 -4.54
CA PRO A 14 -13.65 11.53 -5.30
C PRO A 14 -12.52 11.36 -4.28
N TYR A 15 -12.15 10.12 -3.99
CA TYR A 15 -10.93 9.82 -3.25
C TYR A 15 -9.74 10.28 -4.12
N GLY A 16 -8.61 10.56 -3.46
CA GLY A 16 -7.48 11.36 -3.97
C GLY A 16 -7.10 11.17 -5.45
N ARG A 17 -6.47 12.20 -6.02
CA ARG A 17 -6.02 12.14 -7.42
C ARG A 17 -4.69 11.39 -7.50
N SER A 18 -4.56 10.47 -8.46
CA SER A 18 -3.27 9.95 -8.93
C SER A 18 -3.19 10.19 -10.43
N VAL A 19 -2.16 10.90 -10.89
CA VAL A 19 -1.92 11.15 -12.31
C VAL A 19 -0.55 10.65 -12.67
N MET A 20 -0.46 9.78 -13.66
CA MET A 20 0.82 9.39 -14.22
C MET A 20 1.44 10.59 -14.95
N ILE A 21 2.55 11.11 -14.41
CA ILE A 21 3.37 12.14 -15.07
C ILE A 21 4.22 11.45 -16.14
N LYS A 22 4.91 10.37 -15.75
CA LYS A 22 5.82 9.64 -16.64
C LYS A 22 5.95 8.18 -16.22
N ALA A 23 6.05 7.30 -17.21
CA ALA A 23 6.47 5.92 -17.03
C ALA A 23 7.83 5.72 -17.69
N GLY A 24 8.77 5.11 -16.97
CA GLY A 24 10.03 4.64 -17.55
C GLY A 24 9.85 3.34 -18.33
N GLY A 25 10.97 2.78 -18.79
CA GLY A 25 11.01 1.39 -19.27
C GLY A 25 11.19 0.39 -18.11
N PRO A 26 10.69 -0.85 -18.25
CA PRO A 26 11.06 -1.94 -17.34
C PRO A 26 12.57 -2.09 -17.26
N ARG A 27 13.09 -2.34 -16.07
CA ARG A 27 14.53 -2.49 -15.83
C ARG A 27 14.81 -3.51 -14.75
N THR A 28 15.94 -4.17 -14.89
CA THR A 28 16.49 -5.02 -13.83
C THR A 28 17.25 -4.15 -12.83
N VAL A 29 16.77 -4.10 -11.59
CA VAL A 29 17.45 -3.48 -10.46
C VAL A 29 17.38 -4.41 -9.26
N GLY A 30 18.16 -4.10 -8.23
CA GLY A 30 18.19 -4.89 -7.00
C GLY A 30 19.55 -5.50 -6.72
N VAL A 31 19.61 -6.14 -5.57
CA VAL A 31 20.75 -6.92 -5.08
C VAL A 31 20.32 -8.38 -4.90
N PRO A 32 21.24 -9.35 -4.73
CA PRO A 32 20.87 -10.71 -4.38
C PRO A 32 19.88 -10.72 -3.21
N SER A 33 18.81 -11.54 -3.29
CA SER A 33 17.71 -11.49 -2.31
C SER A 33 18.10 -11.56 -0.83
N PRO A 34 19.19 -12.26 -0.41
CA PRO A 34 19.65 -12.23 0.99
C PRO A 34 20.27 -10.89 1.42
N GLU A 35 20.71 -10.06 0.47
CA GLU A 35 21.29 -8.74 0.70
C GLU A 35 20.22 -7.63 0.65
N ALA A 36 19.06 -7.93 0.06
CA ALA A 36 17.96 -6.98 -0.08
C ALA A 36 17.33 -6.67 1.29
N ARG A 37 17.32 -5.39 1.65
CA ARG A 37 16.70 -4.92 2.88
C ARG A 37 15.19 -5.02 2.84
N LEU A 38 14.55 -4.70 1.72
CA LEU A 38 13.10 -4.72 1.56
C LEU A 38 12.70 -5.85 0.61
N ARG A 39 11.91 -6.82 1.09
CA ARG A 39 11.52 -7.99 0.29
C ARG A 39 10.08 -8.43 0.52
N PHE A 40 9.42 -8.89 -0.53
CA PHE A 40 8.17 -9.62 -0.43
C PHE A 40 8.47 -11.11 -0.25
N GLY A 41 7.91 -11.71 0.79
CA GLY A 41 8.17 -13.11 1.13
C GLY A 41 6.92 -13.84 1.58
N ALA A 42 7.09 -15.12 1.85
CA ALA A 42 6.11 -15.94 2.55
C ALA A 42 6.74 -16.45 3.85
N GLU A 43 5.93 -16.62 4.88
CA GLU A 43 6.37 -17.22 6.13
C GLU A 43 6.96 -18.63 5.90
N LEU A 44 8.13 -18.89 6.50
CA LEU A 44 8.79 -20.21 6.47
C LEU A 44 7.95 -21.20 7.27
N GLN A 45 7.61 -22.32 6.65
CA GLN A 45 6.73 -23.33 7.25
C GLN A 45 7.53 -24.25 8.16
N GLU A 46 7.15 -24.33 9.44
CA GLU A 46 7.43 -25.52 10.24
C GLU A 46 6.51 -26.67 9.78
N LEU A 47 7.03 -27.90 9.73
CA LEU A 47 6.29 -29.09 9.28
C LEU A 47 4.94 -29.23 10.01
N GLY A 48 3.84 -29.09 9.27
CA GLY A 48 2.47 -29.20 9.80
C GLY A 48 1.73 -27.87 10.04
N GLY A 49 2.36 -26.72 9.78
CA GLY A 49 1.75 -25.40 9.95
C GLY A 49 0.74 -25.00 8.85
N GLY A 50 -0.25 -24.20 9.23
CA GLY A 50 -1.35 -23.68 8.39
C GLY A 50 -0.93 -22.76 7.23
N PRO A 51 -1.86 -21.97 6.65
CA PRO A 51 -1.60 -21.21 5.41
C PRO A 51 -0.47 -20.17 5.58
N ARG A 52 0.48 -20.15 4.61
CA ARG A 52 1.67 -19.26 4.61
C ARG A 52 1.34 -17.78 4.43
N ARG A 53 1.44 -16.98 5.49
CA ARG A 53 1.25 -15.53 5.40
C ARG A 53 2.20 -14.92 4.36
N ARG A 54 1.67 -14.01 3.54
CA ARG A 54 2.49 -13.16 2.67
C ARG A 54 2.96 -11.96 3.49
N LEU A 55 4.24 -11.65 3.40
CA LEU A 55 4.87 -10.66 4.24
C LEU A 55 5.66 -9.65 3.39
N LEU A 56 5.62 -8.38 3.80
CA LEU A 56 6.67 -7.43 3.46
C LEU A 56 7.68 -7.45 4.60
N MET A 57 8.93 -7.77 4.30
CA MET A 57 10.02 -7.84 5.27
C MET A 57 10.95 -6.64 5.11
N VAL A 58 11.47 -6.15 6.23
CA VAL A 58 12.55 -5.16 6.30
C VAL A 58 13.66 -5.78 7.15
N ASP A 59 14.87 -5.89 6.60
CA ASP A 59 16.05 -6.49 7.27
C ASP A 59 15.75 -7.86 7.89
N ASP A 60 15.19 -8.76 7.09
CA ASP A 60 14.75 -10.10 7.51
C ASP A 60 13.60 -10.15 8.55
N GLU A 61 13.11 -9.01 9.06
CA GLU A 61 11.99 -8.95 9.99
C GLU A 61 10.67 -8.62 9.29
N PRO A 62 9.55 -9.23 9.70
CA PRO A 62 8.26 -8.95 9.07
C PRO A 62 7.78 -7.54 9.44
N ALA A 63 7.51 -6.71 8.45
CA ALA A 63 6.99 -5.36 8.63
C ALA A 63 5.48 -5.30 8.45
N PHE A 64 4.97 -6.01 7.43
CA PHE A 64 3.53 -6.11 7.14
C PHE A 64 3.14 -7.53 6.79
N GLU A 65 1.95 -7.92 7.21
CA GLU A 65 1.19 -9.01 6.59
C GLU A 65 0.39 -8.45 5.42
N LEU A 66 0.39 -9.17 4.30
CA LEU A 66 -0.27 -8.81 3.05
C LEU A 66 -1.28 -9.88 2.66
N ILE A 67 -2.18 -9.53 1.73
CA ILE A 67 -3.17 -10.48 1.19
C ILE A 67 -2.52 -11.78 0.67
N PHE A 68 -3.19 -12.89 0.99
CA PHE A 68 -2.84 -14.23 0.54
C PHE A 68 -3.05 -14.44 -0.97
N TYR A 69 -2.26 -15.32 -1.57
CA TYR A 69 -2.27 -15.57 -3.02
C TYR A 69 -3.52 -16.28 -3.56
N CYS A 70 -4.47 -16.72 -2.73
CA CYS A 70 -5.59 -17.54 -3.21
C CYS A 70 -6.61 -16.73 -4.04
N GLY A 71 -6.52 -15.40 -4.05
CA GLY A 71 -7.41 -14.51 -4.82
C GLY A 71 -8.84 -14.46 -4.30
N SER A 72 -9.19 -15.25 -3.28
CA SER A 72 -10.51 -15.30 -2.65
C SER A 72 -10.51 -14.79 -1.20
N CYS A 73 -9.42 -14.17 -0.76
CA CYS A 73 -9.38 -13.48 0.52
C CYS A 73 -9.63 -11.98 0.30
N PRO A 74 -10.21 -11.26 1.28
CA PRO A 74 -10.30 -9.82 1.20
C PRO A 74 -8.91 -9.18 1.18
N LEU A 75 -8.77 -8.03 0.50
CA LEU A 75 -7.54 -7.22 0.53
C LEU A 75 -7.11 -6.96 1.97
N LEU A 76 -5.86 -7.27 2.25
CA LEU A 76 -5.25 -7.13 3.56
C LEU A 76 -3.89 -6.46 3.41
N PHE A 77 -3.69 -5.44 4.23
CA PHE A 77 -2.37 -5.09 4.74
C PHE A 77 -2.53 -4.88 6.24
N ARG A 78 -1.58 -5.40 7.01
CA ARG A 78 -1.58 -5.25 8.46
C ARG A 78 -0.16 -5.00 8.94
N ARG A 79 0.04 -3.88 9.63
CA ARG A 79 1.32 -3.56 10.26
C ARG A 79 1.63 -4.58 11.37
N LEU A 80 2.84 -5.12 11.35
CA LEU A 80 3.38 -6.01 12.38
C LEU A 80 4.34 -5.23 13.29
N GLU A 81 4.52 -5.71 14.52
CA GLU A 81 5.30 -5.00 15.56
C GLU A 81 6.81 -5.20 15.46
N THR A 82 7.27 -6.12 14.60
CA THR A 82 8.65 -6.61 14.55
C THR A 82 9.60 -5.62 13.88
N ALA A 83 9.46 -5.40 12.56
CA ALA A 83 10.41 -4.56 11.86
C ALA A 83 10.28 -3.09 12.26
N ASN A 84 11.26 -2.56 13.00
CA ASN A 84 11.22 -1.23 13.62
C ASN A 84 12.32 -0.29 13.12
N GLU A 85 12.93 -0.62 11.98
CA GLU A 85 13.98 0.19 11.38
C GLU A 85 13.45 1.15 10.31
N LYS A 86 14.10 2.30 10.17
CA LYS A 86 13.83 3.25 9.09
C LYS A 86 14.71 2.93 7.90
N LEU A 87 14.13 2.89 6.70
CA LEU A 87 14.89 2.88 5.45
C LEU A 87 15.31 4.32 5.14
N HIS A 88 16.49 4.70 5.62
CA HIS A 88 17.03 6.04 5.50
C HIS A 88 18.18 6.09 4.50
N LEU A 89 18.07 6.96 3.49
CA LEU A 89 19.13 7.25 2.53
C LEU A 89 19.47 8.74 2.63
N GLU A 90 20.51 9.07 3.42
CA GLU A 90 20.89 10.45 3.73
C GLU A 90 21.08 11.29 2.46
N ASP A 91 21.78 10.73 1.47
CA ASP A 91 22.08 11.40 0.21
C ASP A 91 20.84 11.71 -0.65
N MET A 92 19.70 11.05 -0.38
CA MET A 92 18.44 11.26 -1.10
C MET A 92 17.54 12.31 -0.45
N GLN A 93 17.80 12.69 0.82
CA GLN A 93 16.93 13.60 1.56
C GLN A 93 16.75 14.96 0.88
N GLU A 94 17.84 15.57 0.43
CA GLU A 94 17.79 16.87 -0.26
C GLU A 94 17.22 16.74 -1.66
N ARG A 95 17.55 15.65 -2.37
CA ARG A 95 17.13 15.38 -3.76
C ARG A 95 15.63 15.19 -3.88
N LEU A 96 15.00 14.53 -2.90
CA LEU A 96 13.56 14.31 -2.83
C LEU A 96 12.80 15.51 -2.22
N GLY A 97 13.50 16.57 -1.82
CA GLY A 97 12.91 17.78 -1.26
C GLY A 97 12.06 18.60 -2.25
N GLY A 98 12.20 18.32 -3.55
CA GLY A 98 11.44 18.94 -4.63
C GLY A 98 10.90 17.93 -5.64
N PRO A 99 10.26 18.42 -6.72
CA PRO A 99 9.73 17.56 -7.76
C PRO A 99 10.86 16.95 -8.61
N LEU A 100 10.63 15.74 -9.11
CA LEU A 100 11.42 15.16 -10.19
C LEU A 100 10.74 15.42 -11.54
N ASP A 101 11.51 15.56 -12.61
CA ASP A 101 10.98 15.69 -13.98
C ASP A 101 10.96 14.33 -14.69
N ASP A 102 11.87 13.44 -14.30
CA ASP A 102 12.02 12.06 -14.78
C ASP A 102 12.18 11.10 -13.59
N PRO A 103 11.58 9.89 -13.62
CA PRO A 103 11.89 8.86 -12.62
C PRO A 103 13.39 8.54 -12.52
N ASP A 104 14.16 8.75 -13.60
CA ASP A 104 15.61 8.49 -13.66
C ASP A 104 16.47 9.63 -13.15
N ASP A 105 15.86 10.75 -12.79
CA ASP A 105 16.61 11.89 -12.29
C ASP A 105 17.32 11.56 -10.98
N ASN A 106 18.49 12.17 -10.83
CA ASN A 106 19.19 12.26 -9.54
C ASN A 106 19.59 10.90 -8.92
N GLY A 107 19.61 9.81 -9.69
CA GLY A 107 20.04 8.48 -9.25
C GLY A 107 19.09 7.82 -8.25
N VAL A 108 17.82 8.25 -8.22
CA VAL A 108 16.82 7.77 -7.25
C VAL A 108 16.57 6.27 -7.44
N ILE A 109 16.45 5.80 -8.68
CA ILE A 109 16.15 4.40 -8.98
C ILE A 109 17.30 3.48 -8.57
N GLU A 110 18.56 3.89 -8.79
CA GLU A 110 19.72 3.13 -8.35
C GLU A 110 19.80 3.07 -6.81
N ALA A 111 19.59 4.20 -6.14
CA ALA A 111 19.69 4.29 -4.69
C ALA A 111 18.61 3.45 -3.97
N PHE A 112 17.36 3.55 -4.41
CA PHE A 112 16.27 2.74 -3.83
C PHE A 112 16.27 1.30 -4.38
N GLY A 113 16.71 1.10 -5.62
CA GLY A 113 16.89 -0.22 -6.22
C GLY A 113 17.85 -1.09 -5.41
N ALA A 114 18.91 -0.52 -4.85
CA ALA A 114 19.85 -1.23 -3.98
C ALA A 114 19.22 -1.79 -2.68
N LEU A 115 18.01 -1.37 -2.32
CA LEU A 115 17.25 -1.90 -1.17
C LEU A 115 16.37 -3.09 -1.54
N LEU A 116 16.16 -3.34 -2.83
CA LEU A 116 15.21 -4.31 -3.37
C LEU A 116 15.91 -5.61 -3.80
N PRO A 117 15.21 -6.76 -3.81
CA PRO A 117 15.73 -7.95 -4.44
C PRO A 117 15.84 -7.74 -5.96
N GLU A 118 16.84 -8.35 -6.56
CA GLU A 118 17.02 -8.40 -8.00
C GLU A 118 15.71 -8.84 -8.69
N GLY A 119 15.25 -8.02 -9.63
CA GLY A 119 14.01 -8.25 -10.34
C GLY A 119 13.75 -7.20 -11.40
N GLU A 120 12.72 -7.42 -12.21
CA GLU A 120 12.23 -6.43 -13.16
C GLU A 120 11.25 -5.49 -12.47
N TYR A 121 11.56 -4.20 -12.49
CA TYR A 121 10.72 -3.14 -11.92
C TYR A 121 10.37 -2.12 -12.99
N LEU A 122 9.19 -1.52 -12.85
CA LEU A 122 8.72 -0.43 -13.71
C LEU A 122 8.70 0.88 -12.88
N PRO A 123 9.64 1.81 -13.14
CA PRO A 123 9.61 3.12 -12.49
C PRO A 123 8.45 3.96 -13.01
N LEU A 124 7.70 4.54 -12.08
CA LEU A 124 6.58 5.43 -12.36
C LEU A 124 6.77 6.72 -11.57
N LEU A 125 6.61 7.85 -12.23
CA LEU A 125 6.52 9.16 -11.62
C LEU A 125 5.06 9.59 -11.64
N LEU A 126 4.47 9.74 -10.46
CA LEU A 126 3.05 10.03 -10.27
C LEU A 126 2.88 11.35 -9.50
N ASP A 127 1.92 12.16 -9.92
CA ASP A 127 1.37 13.25 -9.10
C ASP A 127 0.25 12.67 -8.25
N VAL A 128 0.34 12.83 -6.93
CA VAL A 128 -0.56 12.17 -5.98
C VAL A 128 -1.05 13.15 -4.93
N GLU A 129 -2.37 13.20 -4.73
CA GLU A 129 -3.03 13.93 -3.65
C GLU A 129 -3.62 12.93 -2.64
N PRO A 130 -2.80 12.39 -1.72
CA PRO A 130 -3.23 11.32 -0.83
C PRO A 130 -4.14 11.84 0.29
N ARG A 131 -5.26 11.14 0.52
CA ARG A 131 -6.12 11.39 1.68
C ARG A 131 -5.78 10.44 2.82
N ARG A 132 -5.38 10.98 3.96
CA ARG A 132 -5.12 10.18 5.16
C ARG A 132 -6.40 9.53 5.67
N VAL A 133 -6.31 8.25 6.00
CA VAL A 133 -7.38 7.45 6.59
C VAL A 133 -6.93 6.94 7.96
N ILE A 134 -7.85 7.03 8.93
CA ILE A 134 -7.70 6.45 10.26
C ILE A 134 -8.58 5.20 10.32
N PRO A 135 -8.01 4.03 10.63
CA PRO A 135 -8.77 2.78 10.74
C PRO A 135 -10.00 2.90 11.65
N GLY A 136 -11.14 2.35 11.20
CA GLY A 136 -12.43 2.42 11.88
C GLY A 136 -13.10 3.80 11.87
N LYS A 137 -12.57 4.78 11.12
CA LYS A 137 -13.23 6.08 10.88
C LYS A 137 -13.83 6.13 9.49
N GLU A 138 -14.61 7.18 9.23
CA GLU A 138 -15.25 7.39 7.93
C GLU A 138 -14.23 7.37 6.78
N GLY A 139 -14.57 6.62 5.72
CA GLY A 139 -13.74 6.45 4.54
C GLY A 139 -12.62 5.40 4.68
N ASP A 140 -12.66 4.61 5.74
CA ASP A 140 -11.83 3.41 5.91
C ASP A 140 -12.37 2.21 5.12
N TYR A 141 -11.58 1.75 4.16
CA TYR A 141 -11.86 0.59 3.32
C TYR A 141 -12.22 -0.65 4.15
N PHE A 142 -11.50 -0.89 5.25
CA PHE A 142 -11.67 -2.11 6.03
C PHE A 142 -13.00 -2.15 6.79
N SER A 143 -13.53 -1.00 7.21
CA SER A 143 -14.80 -0.93 7.94
C SER A 143 -16.00 -0.56 7.06
N GLY A 144 -15.77 -0.08 5.83
CA GLY A 144 -16.81 0.21 4.84
C GLY A 144 -16.89 -0.81 3.72
N GLU A 145 -16.08 -0.59 2.67
CA GLU A 145 -16.13 -1.30 1.39
C GLU A 145 -15.84 -2.80 1.55
N GLN A 146 -14.85 -3.17 2.37
CA GLN A 146 -14.54 -4.58 2.63
C GLN A 146 -15.71 -5.29 3.31
N VAL A 147 -16.30 -4.69 4.35
CA VAL A 147 -17.46 -5.26 5.06
C VAL A 147 -18.66 -5.39 4.13
N THR A 148 -18.85 -4.41 3.23
CA THR A 148 -19.93 -4.44 2.25
C THR A 148 -19.75 -5.59 1.26
N ALA A 149 -18.52 -5.84 0.80
CA ALA A 149 -18.23 -6.87 -0.20
C ALA A 149 -18.08 -8.28 0.38
N TRP A 150 -17.58 -8.43 1.62
CA TRP A 150 -17.18 -9.71 2.20
C TRP A 150 -17.90 -10.07 3.51
N GLY A 151 -18.64 -9.12 4.10
CA GLY A 151 -19.14 -9.24 5.46
C GLY A 151 -18.06 -8.99 6.52
N ILE A 152 -18.44 -9.16 7.78
CA ILE A 152 -17.53 -9.15 8.92
C ILE A 152 -17.04 -10.56 9.23
N ASP A 153 -15.91 -10.68 9.93
CA ASP A 153 -15.50 -11.95 10.51
C ASP A 153 -16.59 -12.47 11.46
N GLN A 154 -17.13 -13.65 11.18
CA GLN A 154 -18.28 -14.20 11.93
C GLN A 154 -17.91 -14.63 13.36
N PHE A 155 -16.63 -14.90 13.62
CA PHE A 155 -16.18 -15.36 14.92
C PHE A 155 -15.97 -14.18 15.87
N TRP A 156 -15.31 -13.12 15.40
CA TRP A 156 -15.04 -11.93 16.22
C TRP A 156 -16.13 -10.85 16.12
N GLY A 157 -16.92 -10.87 15.05
CA GLY A 157 -17.92 -9.83 14.77
C GLY A 157 -17.32 -8.46 14.46
N LEU A 158 -16.06 -8.41 14.01
CA LEU A 158 -15.30 -7.19 13.77
C LEU A 158 -14.76 -7.14 12.33
N PRO A 159 -14.66 -5.94 11.73
CA PRO A 159 -13.91 -5.75 10.50
C PRO A 159 -12.42 -6.07 10.69
N GLN A 160 -11.72 -6.30 9.58
CA GLN A 160 -10.25 -6.37 9.62
C GLN A 160 -9.67 -5.04 10.09
N TYR A 161 -8.51 -5.09 10.75
CA TYR A 161 -7.84 -3.91 11.27
C TYR A 161 -6.41 -3.85 10.71
N PRO A 162 -6.02 -2.79 9.98
CA PRO A 162 -4.69 -2.69 9.37
C PRO A 162 -3.58 -2.31 10.36
N HIS A 163 -3.91 -2.02 11.63
CA HIS A 163 -2.96 -1.63 12.68
C HIS A 163 -2.14 -0.35 12.40
N THR A 164 -2.43 0.38 11.32
CA THR A 164 -1.76 1.64 11.00
C THR A 164 -2.69 2.57 10.21
N PRO A 165 -2.59 3.90 10.39
CA PRO A 165 -3.08 4.85 9.40
C PRO A 165 -2.46 4.58 8.04
N TYR A 166 -3.25 4.80 6.99
CA TYR A 166 -2.83 4.67 5.60
C TYR A 166 -3.41 5.83 4.81
N TYR A 167 -3.09 5.90 3.53
CA TYR A 167 -3.62 6.91 2.63
C TYR A 167 -4.39 6.24 1.48
N ARG A 168 -5.50 6.84 1.09
CA ARG A 168 -6.21 6.52 -0.14
C ARG A 168 -5.84 7.55 -1.19
N THR A 169 -5.52 7.06 -2.37
CA THR A 169 -5.15 7.87 -3.53
C THR A 169 -6.23 7.63 -4.59
N PHE A 170 -5.89 7.04 -5.74
CA PHE A 170 -6.82 6.80 -6.82
C PHE A 170 -7.70 5.56 -6.58
N GLU A 171 -8.92 5.63 -7.08
CA GLU A 171 -9.78 4.47 -7.24
C GLU A 171 -10.63 4.62 -8.49
N THR A 172 -11.02 3.49 -9.06
CA THR A 172 -11.92 3.49 -10.20
C THR A 172 -12.67 2.18 -10.33
N VAL A 173 -13.92 2.27 -10.80
CA VAL A 173 -14.68 1.12 -11.24
C VAL A 173 -14.01 0.56 -12.49
N VAL A 174 -13.64 -0.73 -12.45
CA VAL A 174 -12.97 -1.41 -13.57
C VAL A 174 -14.03 -2.02 -14.50
N ASP A 175 -15.06 -2.65 -13.93
CA ASP A 175 -16.21 -3.19 -14.62
C ASP A 175 -17.44 -3.25 -13.68
N ALA A 176 -18.45 -4.07 -13.98
CA ALA A 176 -19.68 -4.14 -13.19
C ALA A 176 -19.48 -4.78 -11.79
N ASP A 177 -18.47 -5.62 -11.63
CA ASP A 177 -18.21 -6.44 -10.43
C ASP A 177 -16.80 -6.26 -9.85
N ALA A 178 -15.98 -5.40 -10.45
CA ALA A 178 -14.62 -5.11 -10.05
C ALA A 178 -14.37 -3.61 -9.85
N HIS A 179 -13.61 -3.32 -8.80
CA HIS A 179 -13.19 -1.98 -8.42
C HIS A 179 -11.69 -2.02 -8.09
N LEU A 180 -10.94 -1.06 -8.62
CA LEU A 180 -9.54 -0.83 -8.28
C LEU A 180 -9.45 0.15 -7.11
N TYR A 181 -8.80 -0.27 -6.02
CA TYR A 181 -8.45 0.61 -4.91
C TYR A 181 -6.93 0.77 -4.81
N GLU A 182 -6.45 2.01 -4.70
CA GLU A 182 -5.05 2.30 -4.44
C GLU A 182 -4.84 2.77 -2.98
N PHE A 183 -3.89 2.11 -2.31
CA PHE A 183 -3.53 2.41 -0.92
C PHE A 183 -2.03 2.72 -0.84
N VAL A 184 -1.68 3.79 -0.12
CA VAL A 184 -0.30 4.09 0.25
C VAL A 184 -0.14 3.90 1.75
N VAL A 185 0.76 3.01 2.14
CA VAL A 185 0.98 2.61 3.53
C VAL A 185 2.37 3.05 3.97
N PRO A 186 2.50 3.93 4.99
CA PRO A 186 3.80 4.34 5.51
C PRO A 186 4.57 3.16 6.09
N MET A 187 5.87 3.07 5.81
CA MET A 187 6.75 2.01 6.34
C MET A 187 6.89 2.08 7.87
N VAL A 188 6.74 3.26 8.47
CA VAL A 188 6.83 3.48 9.92
C VAL A 188 5.65 4.32 10.43
N PRO A 189 5.30 4.21 11.73
CA PRO A 189 4.24 5.03 12.30
C PRO A 189 4.52 6.53 12.18
N PRO A 190 3.49 7.39 11.96
CA PRO A 190 3.69 8.84 11.89
C PRO A 190 4.31 9.47 13.14
N THR A 191 4.22 8.82 14.30
CA THR A 191 4.85 9.25 15.56
C THR A 191 6.38 9.20 15.51
N TRP A 192 6.95 8.53 14.51
CA TRP A 192 8.40 8.45 14.31
C TRP A 192 8.95 9.51 13.37
N ASN A 193 8.07 10.30 12.75
CA ASN A 193 8.49 11.39 11.89
C ASN A 193 9.22 12.46 12.71
N GLU A 194 10.36 12.92 12.20
CA GLU A 194 11.10 14.00 12.82
C GLU A 194 10.33 15.32 12.68
N ARG A 195 9.89 15.88 13.80
CA ARG A 195 9.03 17.06 13.82
C ARG A 195 9.59 18.23 13.00
N ARG A 196 10.88 18.54 13.18
CA ARG A 196 11.57 19.60 12.43
C ARG A 196 11.47 19.36 10.92
N ARG A 197 11.66 18.12 10.47
CA ARG A 197 11.61 17.76 9.05
C ARG A 197 10.21 17.85 8.49
N VAL A 198 9.19 17.50 9.28
CA VAL A 198 7.79 17.71 8.89
C VAL A 198 7.49 19.20 8.72
N GLU A 199 7.93 20.04 9.65
CA GLU A 199 7.76 21.50 9.58
C GLU A 199 8.46 22.11 8.35
N GLU A 200 9.64 21.59 7.98
CA GLU A 200 10.34 21.97 6.75
C GLU A 200 9.54 21.63 5.48
N TYR A 201 8.99 20.42 5.39
CA TYR A 201 8.14 20.01 4.26
C TYR A 201 6.86 20.83 4.18
N VAL A 202 6.22 21.14 5.32
CA VAL A 202 5.06 22.04 5.36
C VAL A 202 5.44 23.41 4.79
N ALA A 203 6.54 24.00 5.24
CA ALA A 203 6.98 25.31 4.75
C ALA A 203 7.38 25.29 3.25
N LEU A 204 7.92 24.18 2.74
CA LEU A 204 8.20 23.99 1.32
C LEU A 204 6.90 23.95 0.50
N MET A 205 5.92 23.17 0.95
CA MET A 205 4.62 23.05 0.28
C MET A 205 3.83 24.37 0.30
N GLU A 206 3.89 25.13 1.39
CA GLU A 206 3.30 26.48 1.47
C GLU A 206 3.90 27.46 0.45
N ARG A 207 5.15 27.24 0.02
CA ARG A 207 5.81 28.03 -1.04
C ARG A 207 5.56 27.49 -2.45
N GLY A 208 4.74 26.45 -2.59
CA GLY A 208 4.39 25.83 -3.88
C GLY A 208 5.37 24.75 -4.35
N THR A 209 6.31 24.32 -3.51
CA THR A 209 7.14 23.14 -3.82
C THR A 209 6.32 21.87 -3.67
N VAL A 210 6.49 20.90 -4.58
CA VAL A 210 5.89 19.57 -4.50
C VAL A 210 7.01 18.56 -4.18
N PRO A 211 7.15 18.11 -2.92
CA PRO A 211 8.18 17.12 -2.56
C PRO A 211 7.90 15.76 -3.21
N THR A 212 8.95 14.99 -3.42
CA THR A 212 8.83 13.63 -3.97
C THR A 212 8.92 12.58 -2.87
N ALA A 213 8.03 11.59 -2.90
CA ALA A 213 8.10 10.41 -2.06
C ALA A 213 8.37 9.17 -2.93
N VAL A 214 9.10 8.20 -2.39
CA VAL A 214 9.38 6.93 -3.07
C VAL A 214 8.58 5.83 -2.41
N ALA A 215 7.94 5.00 -3.24
CA ALA A 215 7.18 3.83 -2.81
C ALA A 215 7.51 2.64 -3.70
N ILE A 216 7.36 1.44 -3.14
CA ILE A 216 7.26 0.21 -3.91
C ILE A 216 5.79 -0.24 -3.90
N SER A 217 5.29 -0.61 -5.06
CA SER A 217 3.90 -1.04 -5.23
C SER A 217 3.82 -2.51 -5.64
N THR A 218 2.72 -3.15 -5.26
CA THR A 218 2.33 -4.46 -5.80
C THR A 218 0.88 -4.40 -6.17
N LEU A 219 0.52 -5.03 -7.30
CA LEU A 219 -0.86 -5.17 -7.73
C LEU A 219 -1.36 -6.55 -7.32
N ASN A 220 -2.52 -6.61 -6.67
CA ASN A 220 -3.18 -7.85 -6.31
C ASN A 220 -4.65 -7.79 -6.77
N SER A 221 -5.16 -8.92 -7.24
CA SER A 221 -6.59 -9.10 -7.55
C SER A 221 -7.26 -9.95 -6.48
N SER A 222 -8.53 -9.67 -6.21
CA SER A 222 -9.34 -10.42 -5.25
C SER A 222 -10.77 -10.47 -5.71
N ILE A 223 -11.39 -11.63 -5.62
CA ILE A 223 -12.76 -11.89 -6.07
C ILE A 223 -13.56 -12.35 -4.86
N ALA A 224 -14.59 -11.59 -4.49
CA ALA A 224 -15.55 -12.00 -3.47
C ALA A 224 -16.28 -13.24 -3.97
N CYS A 225 -16.06 -14.39 -3.32
CA CYS A 225 -16.79 -15.60 -3.67
C CYS A 225 -18.13 -15.61 -2.92
N GLU A 226 -19.24 -15.65 -3.65
CA GLU A 226 -20.52 -16.00 -3.05
C GLU A 226 -20.43 -17.44 -2.51
N LEU A 227 -20.66 -17.61 -1.21
CA LEU A 227 -20.58 -18.87 -0.45
C LEU A 227 -21.36 -20.06 -1.06
N GLN A 228 -22.22 -19.85 -2.05
CA GLN A 228 -22.92 -20.91 -2.79
C GLN A 228 -22.16 -21.48 -3.99
N ARG A 229 -21.05 -20.89 -4.43
CA ARG A 229 -20.27 -21.36 -5.61
C ARG A 229 -18.87 -21.88 -5.30
N CYS A 230 -18.35 -21.66 -4.10
CA CYS A 230 -17.00 -22.09 -3.72
C CYS A 230 -16.90 -23.53 -3.14
N ILE A 231 -18.02 -24.26 -3.06
CA ILE A 231 -18.02 -25.70 -2.73
C ILE A 231 -18.53 -26.47 -3.96
N ALA A 232 -17.64 -26.70 -4.92
CA ALA A 232 -17.82 -27.70 -5.96
C ALA A 232 -16.47 -28.37 -6.24
#